data_AF-A0A7S2K3A8-F1
#
_entry.id   AF-A0A7S2K3A8-F1
#
_cell.length_a   1.000
_cell.length_b   1.000
_cell.length_c   1.000
_cell.angle_alpha   90.00
_cell.angle_beta   90.00
_cell.angle_gamma   90.00
#
_symmetry.space_group_name_H-M   'P 1'
#
loop_
_entity.id
_entity.type
_entity.pdbx_description
1 polymer ?
#
loop_
_entity_poly.entity_id
_entity_poly.type
_entity_poly.pdbx_seq_one_letter_code
_entity_poly.pdbx_strand_id
1 'polypeptide(L)'
;MSTHAIELVQADEPECGDDGTVLIGANPNLGEKLAYEVLMRGLLEDEIRFGAALDEKLLGVHDDENKKSNRPKKKRKSTSKGDNTNNSATTMDTAEKSNHNQVLLKRQQTYNDSRIDVELRQNDKRCLIEIKNVVCADYCKDTAPSKKGKNHCVVVSDASASLDEDAEYSYQRSGLFPWGKKTQQFEDQKVVSARAIKHVRNLVDLHLTSAAKEQEVESSSSNSNLKNNDGTLVTSCMVLFVLNRADCLSMRACHEGCGVFATELKKAADAGVLVRSFRVKWTTEGLAYFDGIVPVDFSKTIT
;
A
#
# COMPACT_ATOMS: atom_id res chain seq x y z
N MET A 1 -13.77 -1.90 25.70
CA MET A 1 -13.55 -1.00 24.56
C MET A 1 -12.15 -0.45 24.68
N SER A 2 -11.19 -0.87 23.86
CA SER A 2 -9.94 -0.12 23.72
C SER A 2 -10.21 1.02 22.74
N THR A 3 -10.44 2.22 23.28
CA THR A 3 -10.36 3.46 22.52
C THR A 3 -8.92 3.57 22.03
N HIS A 4 -8.65 3.09 20.83
CA HIS A 4 -7.39 3.35 20.16
C HIS A 4 -7.43 4.82 19.80
N ALA A 5 -6.87 5.67 20.66
CA ALA A 5 -6.71 7.08 20.35
C ALA A 5 -5.95 7.16 19.02
N ILE A 6 -6.56 7.84 18.05
CA ILE A 6 -5.84 8.27 16.85
C ILE A 6 -4.87 9.34 17.35
N GLU A 7 -3.58 9.02 17.39
CA GLU A 7 -2.54 9.97 17.72
C GLU A 7 -2.31 10.85 16.49
N LEU A 8 -3.07 11.95 16.40
CA LEU A 8 -2.72 13.07 15.54
C LEU A 8 -1.70 13.93 16.26
N VAL A 9 -0.63 14.27 15.55
CA VAL A 9 0.40 15.19 16.02
C VAL A 9 0.23 16.49 15.25
N GLN A 10 0.04 17.60 15.96
CA GLN A 10 0.13 18.93 15.37
C GLN A 10 1.60 19.33 15.28
N ALA A 11 2.02 19.80 14.11
CA ALA A 11 3.34 20.38 13.89
C ALA A 11 3.15 21.84 13.43
N ASP A 12 3.83 22.75 14.12
CA ASP A 12 3.83 24.18 13.82
C ASP A 12 5.18 24.55 13.19
N GLU A 13 5.21 24.74 11.88
CA GLU A 13 6.43 25.04 11.12
C GLU A 13 6.11 26.08 10.01
N PRO A 14 7.04 27.01 9.70
CA PRO A 14 6.78 28.08 8.72
C PRO A 14 6.32 27.61 7.34
N GLU A 15 6.70 26.39 6.95
CA GLU A 15 6.41 25.81 5.63
C GLU A 15 5.18 24.88 5.65
N CYS A 16 4.43 24.84 6.76
CA CYS A 16 3.22 24.02 6.89
C CYS A 16 1.97 24.83 6.53
N GLY A 17 1.39 24.60 5.34
CA GLY A 17 0.08 25.16 4.97
C GLY A 17 -0.01 26.69 5.05
N ASP A 18 -1.24 27.22 5.03
CA ASP A 18 -1.49 28.67 5.01
C ASP A 18 -1.30 29.32 6.40
N ASP A 19 -1.47 28.55 7.48
CA ASP A 19 -1.42 29.05 8.86
C ASP A 19 -0.15 28.62 9.62
N GLY A 20 0.80 27.97 8.94
CA GLY A 20 2.01 27.45 9.58
C GLY A 20 1.78 26.17 10.39
N THR A 21 0.64 25.48 10.23
CA THR A 21 0.31 24.27 11.01
C THR A 21 -0.09 23.09 10.12
N VAL A 22 0.22 21.87 10.59
CA VAL A 22 -0.25 20.63 9.95
C VAL A 22 -0.55 19.55 10.98
N LEU A 23 -1.60 18.77 10.71
CA LEU A 23 -1.94 17.57 11.47
C LEU A 23 -1.36 16.32 10.78
N ILE A 24 -0.66 15.50 11.58
CA ILE A 24 0.07 14.32 11.12
C ILE A 24 -0.53 13.06 11.75
N GLY A 25 -0.93 12.09 10.94
CA GLY A 25 -1.35 10.77 11.40
C GLY A 25 -0.15 9.89 11.75
N ALA A 26 0.41 10.07 12.94
CA ALA A 26 1.68 9.44 13.32
C ALA A 26 1.56 7.93 13.66
N ASN A 27 0.36 7.42 13.89
CA ASN A 27 0.15 6.01 14.24
C ASN A 27 0.46 5.09 13.04
N PRO A 28 1.39 4.12 13.17
CA PRO A 28 1.79 3.24 12.07
C PRO A 28 0.65 2.49 11.38
N ASN A 29 -0.42 2.16 12.12
CA ASN A 29 -1.55 1.42 11.60
C ASN A 29 -2.53 2.28 10.77
N LEU A 30 -2.39 3.61 10.79
CA LEU A 30 -3.27 4.49 10.00
C LEU A 30 -3.00 4.38 8.51
N GLY A 31 -1.74 4.20 8.09
CA GLY A 31 -1.40 4.08 6.67
C GLY A 31 -2.20 2.98 5.97
N GLU A 32 -2.24 1.78 6.55
CA GLU A 32 -3.03 0.66 6.01
C GLU A 32 -4.53 0.95 6.01
N LYS A 33 -5.09 1.48 7.10
CA LYS A 33 -6.51 1.79 7.20
C LYS A 33 -6.95 2.82 6.15
N LEU A 34 -6.16 3.88 5.96
CA LEU A 34 -6.42 4.92 4.98
C LEU A 34 -6.33 4.38 3.56
N ALA A 35 -5.30 3.58 3.26
CA ALA A 35 -5.15 2.94 1.97
C ALA A 35 -6.34 2.01 1.66
N TYR A 36 -6.84 1.25 2.64
CA TYR A 36 -8.02 0.40 2.44
C TYR A 36 -9.26 1.23 2.09
N GLU A 37 -9.53 2.32 2.81
CA GLU A 37 -10.67 3.21 2.50
C GLU A 37 -10.55 3.82 1.10
N VAL A 38 -9.34 4.26 0.72
CA VAL A 38 -9.04 4.82 -0.60
C VAL A 38 -9.28 3.80 -1.72
N LEU A 39 -8.83 2.56 -1.53
CA LEU A 39 -9.03 1.46 -2.48
C LEU A 39 -10.51 1.03 -2.57
N MET A 40 -11.19 0.88 -1.43
CA MET A 40 -12.61 0.50 -1.41
C MET A 40 -13.51 1.54 -2.08
N ARG A 41 -13.12 2.82 -2.04
CA ARG A 41 -13.85 3.91 -2.70
C ARG A 41 -13.44 4.13 -4.16
N GLY A 42 -12.45 3.40 -4.68
CA GLY A 42 -11.98 3.53 -6.06
C GLY A 42 -11.23 4.84 -6.35
N LEU A 43 -10.70 5.51 -5.32
CA LEU A 43 -10.05 6.83 -5.49
C LEU A 43 -8.69 6.76 -6.19
N LEU A 44 -8.20 5.55 -6.50
CA LEU A 44 -6.98 5.30 -7.26
C LEU A 44 -7.24 4.66 -8.63
N GLU A 45 -8.49 4.62 -9.12
CA GLU A 45 -8.85 3.87 -10.32
C GLU A 45 -7.98 4.21 -11.53
N ASP A 46 -7.68 5.49 -11.76
CA ASP A 46 -6.83 5.93 -12.88
C ASP A 46 -5.37 5.45 -12.73
N GLU A 47 -4.90 5.26 -11.49
CA GLU A 47 -3.52 4.88 -11.18
C GLU A 47 -3.30 3.37 -11.26
N ILE A 48 -4.30 2.58 -10.84
CA ILE A 48 -4.17 1.12 -10.70
C ILE A 48 -5.00 0.33 -11.69
N ARG A 49 -5.95 0.98 -12.38
CA ARG A 49 -6.92 0.36 -13.30
C ARG A 49 -7.83 -0.69 -12.65
N PHE A 50 -8.10 -0.52 -11.35
CA PHE A 50 -9.10 -1.23 -10.59
C PHE A 50 -10.06 -0.19 -10.00
N GLY A 51 -11.36 -0.38 -10.22
CA GLY A 51 -12.39 0.46 -9.61
C GLY A 51 -12.55 0.20 -8.10
N ALA A 52 -13.66 0.69 -7.55
CA ALA A 52 -14.02 0.52 -6.14
C ALA A 52 -14.00 -0.96 -5.71
N ALA A 53 -13.23 -1.26 -4.66
CA ALA A 53 -13.04 -2.61 -4.16
C ALA A 53 -13.99 -2.98 -3.02
N LEU A 54 -14.39 -4.25 -2.96
CA LEU A 54 -15.09 -4.82 -1.82
C LEU A 54 -14.17 -5.69 -0.98
N ASP A 55 -14.20 -5.50 0.34
CA ASP A 55 -13.48 -6.37 1.26
C ASP A 55 -14.13 -7.76 1.28
N GLU A 56 -13.37 -8.77 0.86
CA GLU A 56 -13.85 -10.14 0.77
C GLU A 56 -14.36 -10.68 2.12
N LYS A 57 -13.77 -10.23 3.24
CA LYS A 57 -14.22 -10.64 4.58
C LYS A 57 -15.60 -10.10 4.93
N LEU A 58 -15.98 -8.95 4.41
CA LEU A 58 -17.31 -8.35 4.65
C LEU A 58 -18.40 -9.07 3.86
N LEU A 59 -18.05 -9.76 2.76
CA LEU A 59 -19.00 -10.51 1.95
C LEU A 59 -19.41 -11.85 2.57
N GLY A 60 -18.82 -12.24 3.70
CA GLY A 60 -19.17 -13.49 4.39
C GLY A 60 -18.86 -14.75 3.56
N VAL A 61 -18.06 -14.61 2.50
CA VAL A 61 -17.54 -15.72 1.71
C VAL A 61 -16.48 -16.41 2.57
N HIS A 62 -16.94 -17.32 3.43
CA HIS A 62 -16.05 -18.23 4.11
C HIS A 62 -15.42 -19.14 3.04
N ASP A 63 -14.09 -19.07 2.89
CA ASP A 63 -13.33 -20.10 2.20
C ASP A 63 -13.62 -21.44 2.90
N ASP A 64 -14.54 -22.23 2.33
CA ASP A 64 -14.85 -23.58 2.79
C ASP A 64 -13.69 -24.58 2.53
N GLU A 65 -12.60 -24.10 1.91
CA GLU A 65 -11.41 -24.89 1.60
C GLU A 65 -10.35 -24.85 2.71
N ASN A 66 -10.68 -25.31 3.94
CA ASN A 66 -9.68 -25.99 4.80
C ASN A 66 -10.23 -26.66 6.08
N LYS A 67 -11.32 -27.44 5.97
CA LYS A 67 -11.67 -28.45 6.99
C LYS A 67 -11.46 -29.88 6.48
N LYS A 68 -10.21 -30.22 6.19
CA LYS A 68 -9.72 -31.61 6.28
C LYS A 68 -8.67 -31.69 7.40
N SER A 69 -9.13 -31.85 8.63
CA SER A 69 -8.31 -32.47 9.68
C SER A 69 -9.12 -33.55 10.39
N ASN A 70 -8.43 -34.66 10.61
CA ASN A 70 -8.96 -35.98 10.84
C ASN A 70 -9.79 -36.11 12.13
N ARG A 71 -10.95 -36.76 11.98
CA ARG A 71 -11.72 -37.36 13.08
C ARG A 71 -10.97 -38.57 13.65
N PRO A 72 -11.16 -38.90 14.94
CA PRO A 72 -11.60 -40.25 15.28
C PRO A 72 -13.03 -40.28 15.80
N LYS A 73 -13.74 -41.33 15.39
CA LYS A 73 -15.15 -41.63 15.63
C LYS A 73 -15.43 -41.94 17.11
N LYS A 74 -16.52 -41.41 17.66
CA LYS A 74 -17.27 -42.08 18.73
C LYS A 74 -18.77 -42.07 18.41
N LYS A 75 -19.32 -43.28 18.21
CA LYS A 75 -20.72 -43.59 17.96
C LYS A 75 -21.59 -43.14 19.15
N ARG A 76 -22.66 -42.38 18.88
CA ARG A 76 -23.92 -42.48 19.64
C ARG A 76 -25.10 -42.47 18.68
N LYS A 77 -26.02 -43.38 18.99
CA LYS A 77 -27.22 -43.78 18.28
C LYS A 77 -28.39 -43.07 18.97
N SER A 78 -29.21 -42.32 18.24
CA SER A 78 -30.60 -42.06 18.65
C SER A 78 -31.43 -41.62 17.46
N THR A 79 -32.52 -42.36 17.30
CA THR A 79 -33.65 -42.22 16.38
C THR A 79 -34.52 -41.02 16.69
N SER A 80 -35.06 -40.36 15.66
CA SER A 80 -36.48 -39.95 15.62
C SER A 80 -36.90 -39.53 14.21
N LYS A 81 -38.08 -40.02 13.84
CA LYS A 81 -38.86 -39.72 12.63
C LYS A 81 -39.49 -38.33 12.77
N GLY A 82 -39.67 -37.63 11.65
CA GLY A 82 -40.54 -36.45 11.54
C GLY A 82 -40.70 -36.05 10.08
N ASP A 83 -41.94 -36.11 9.61
CA ASP A 83 -42.41 -35.98 8.23
C ASP A 83 -42.31 -34.57 7.62
N ASN A 84 -41.89 -34.55 6.35
CA ASN A 84 -42.62 -34.04 5.18
C ASN A 84 -43.21 -32.60 5.20
N THR A 85 -42.70 -31.71 4.33
CA THR A 85 -43.56 -30.90 3.45
C THR A 85 -42.80 -30.31 2.25
N ASN A 86 -43.44 -30.48 1.09
CA ASN A 86 -42.99 -30.07 -0.25
C ASN A 86 -43.29 -28.60 -0.57
N ASN A 87 -42.65 -28.16 -1.66
CA ASN A 87 -42.96 -27.04 -2.55
C ASN A 87 -42.44 -25.65 -2.16
N SER A 88 -41.41 -25.19 -2.89
CA SER A 88 -41.65 -24.21 -3.96
C SER A 88 -40.40 -24.09 -4.83
N ALA A 89 -40.46 -24.66 -6.02
CA ALA A 89 -39.60 -24.27 -7.13
C ALA A 89 -39.98 -22.84 -7.57
N THR A 90 -39.11 -22.22 -8.37
CA THR A 90 -39.29 -20.93 -9.08
C THR A 90 -38.73 -19.70 -8.36
N THR A 91 -37.41 -19.53 -8.45
CA THR A 91 -36.70 -18.33 -8.97
C THR A 91 -35.25 -18.38 -8.49
N MET A 92 -34.38 -19.11 -9.19
CA MET A 92 -32.93 -19.15 -8.91
C MET A 92 -32.11 -19.12 -10.21
N ASP A 93 -32.40 -18.17 -11.10
CA ASP A 93 -31.68 -18.10 -12.38
C ASP A 93 -31.35 -16.67 -12.87
N THR A 94 -31.45 -15.67 -12.00
CA THR A 94 -31.15 -14.26 -12.37
C THR A 94 -30.13 -13.55 -11.48
N ALA A 95 -29.56 -14.21 -10.46
CA ALA A 95 -28.58 -13.59 -9.56
C ALA A 95 -27.11 -13.88 -9.89
N GLU A 96 -26.81 -14.85 -10.76
CA GLU A 96 -25.41 -15.29 -11.00
C GLU A 96 -24.68 -14.51 -12.13
N LYS A 97 -25.37 -13.64 -12.88
CA LYS A 97 -24.79 -13.04 -14.09
C LYS A 97 -24.29 -11.58 -13.96
N SER A 98 -24.27 -10.97 -12.77
CA SER A 98 -23.81 -9.58 -12.61
C SER A 98 -22.47 -9.39 -11.89
N ASN A 99 -21.80 -10.45 -11.43
CA ASN A 99 -20.59 -10.31 -10.59
C ASN A 99 -19.25 -10.29 -11.35
N HIS A 100 -19.24 -10.42 -12.69
CA HIS A 100 -18.01 -10.49 -13.49
C HIS A 100 -17.21 -9.18 -13.60
N ASN A 101 -17.58 -8.12 -12.89
CA ASN A 101 -16.79 -6.88 -12.92
C ASN A 101 -16.44 -6.33 -11.54
N GLN A 102 -16.71 -7.08 -10.47
CA GLN A 102 -16.43 -6.64 -9.11
C GLN A 102 -14.93 -6.75 -8.81
N VAL A 103 -14.38 -5.71 -8.17
CA VAL A 103 -13.02 -5.74 -7.62
C VAL A 103 -13.08 -6.29 -6.20
N LEU A 104 -12.35 -7.36 -5.91
CA LEU A 104 -12.23 -7.95 -4.58
C LEU A 104 -10.91 -7.53 -3.94
N LEU A 105 -10.96 -7.17 -2.66
CA LEU A 105 -9.81 -6.80 -1.84
C LEU A 105 -9.54 -7.89 -0.80
N LYS A 106 -8.34 -8.46 -0.82
CA LYS A 106 -7.81 -9.34 0.22
C LYS A 106 -6.69 -8.63 0.97
N ARG A 107 -6.69 -8.76 2.30
CA ARG A 107 -5.66 -8.16 3.17
C ARG A 107 -4.60 -9.19 3.55
N GLN A 108 -3.34 -8.75 3.67
CA GLN A 108 -2.26 -9.48 4.32
C GLN A 108 -2.04 -10.89 3.74
N GLN A 109 -1.79 -10.96 2.43
CA GLN A 109 -1.59 -12.21 1.68
C GLN A 109 -0.11 -12.56 1.59
N THR A 110 0.24 -13.83 1.73
CA THR A 110 1.64 -14.29 1.69
C THR A 110 2.03 -14.72 0.28
N TYR A 111 3.10 -14.14 -0.23
CA TYR A 111 3.70 -14.44 -1.52
C TYR A 111 5.20 -14.66 -1.34
N ASN A 112 5.68 -15.84 -1.74
CA ASN A 112 7.04 -16.30 -1.43
C ASN A 112 7.30 -16.25 0.09
N ASP A 113 8.30 -15.47 0.52
CA ASP A 113 8.67 -15.26 1.91
C ASP A 113 8.16 -13.92 2.49
N SER A 114 7.38 -13.15 1.72
CA SER A 114 6.86 -11.86 2.12
C SER A 114 5.34 -11.86 2.28
N ARG A 115 4.85 -11.02 3.19
CA ARG A 115 3.42 -10.76 3.38
C ARG A 115 3.09 -9.40 2.78
N ILE A 116 2.32 -9.42 1.71
CA ILE A 116 1.83 -8.25 0.98
C ILE A 116 0.57 -7.71 1.65
N ASP A 117 0.49 -6.40 1.82
CA ASP A 117 -0.57 -5.75 2.59
C ASP A 117 -1.95 -5.86 1.94
N VAL A 118 -2.03 -5.70 0.62
CA VAL A 118 -3.27 -5.81 -0.16
C VAL A 118 -3.05 -6.59 -1.44
N GLU A 119 -4.06 -7.38 -1.77
CA GLU A 119 -4.25 -7.93 -3.09
C GLU A 119 -5.62 -7.50 -3.62
N LEU A 120 -5.65 -6.94 -4.84
CA LEU A 120 -6.87 -6.69 -5.59
C LEU A 120 -7.04 -7.77 -6.67
N ARG A 121 -8.25 -8.27 -6.84
CA ARG A 121 -8.63 -9.21 -7.91
C ARG A 121 -9.81 -8.66 -8.70
N GLN A 122 -9.72 -8.75 -10.02
CA GLN A 122 -10.83 -8.48 -10.92
C GLN A 122 -10.65 -9.35 -12.16
N ASN A 123 -11.56 -10.30 -12.37
CA ASN A 123 -11.41 -11.32 -13.42
C ASN A 123 -10.06 -12.05 -13.28
N ASP A 124 -9.33 -12.22 -14.39
CA ASP A 124 -8.01 -12.85 -14.42
C ASP A 124 -6.87 -11.89 -14.02
N LYS A 125 -7.18 -10.65 -13.62
CA LYS A 125 -6.20 -9.63 -13.23
C LYS A 125 -6.02 -9.58 -11.73
N ARG A 126 -4.78 -9.35 -11.31
CA ARG A 126 -4.40 -9.18 -9.91
C ARG A 126 -3.40 -8.04 -9.72
N CYS A 127 -3.63 -7.22 -8.71
CA CYS A 127 -2.68 -6.20 -8.26
C CYS A 127 -2.20 -6.52 -6.85
N LEU A 128 -0.88 -6.58 -6.65
CA LEU A 128 -0.25 -6.75 -5.34
C LEU A 128 0.26 -5.39 -4.84
N ILE A 129 -0.19 -4.94 -3.68
CA ILE A 129 0.11 -3.60 -3.16
C ILE A 129 0.77 -3.70 -1.79
N GLU A 130 1.96 -3.13 -1.69
CA GLU A 130 2.69 -2.91 -0.45
C GLU A 130 2.48 -1.47 0.03
N ILE A 131 2.01 -1.29 1.27
CA ILE A 131 1.64 0.03 1.80
C ILE A 131 2.74 0.57 2.71
N LYS A 132 3.04 1.86 2.58
CA LYS A 132 4.07 2.53 3.39
C LYS A 132 3.51 3.83 3.97
N ASN A 133 3.41 3.91 5.29
CA ASN A 133 2.99 5.13 5.98
C ASN A 133 4.13 6.15 5.98
N VAL A 134 3.88 7.36 5.49
CA VAL A 134 4.86 8.46 5.38
C VAL A 134 4.40 9.59 6.29
N VAL A 135 5.09 9.75 7.42
CA VAL A 135 4.77 10.75 8.45
C VAL A 135 5.84 11.86 8.54
N CYS A 136 7.03 11.59 8.01
CA CYS A 136 8.16 12.49 8.05
C CYS A 136 8.29 13.26 6.74
N ALA A 137 8.93 14.43 6.83
CA ALA A 137 9.24 15.28 5.69
C ALA A 137 10.66 15.83 5.82
N ASP A 138 11.17 16.40 4.72
CA ASP A 138 12.32 17.31 4.81
C ASP A 138 11.89 18.72 5.24
N TYR A 139 12.89 19.57 5.45
CA TYR A 139 12.73 20.98 5.83
C TYR A 139 13.42 21.87 4.82
N CYS A 140 12.93 23.10 4.68
CA CYS A 140 13.66 24.13 3.95
C CYS A 140 14.98 24.43 4.64
N LYS A 141 16.03 24.73 3.87
CA LYS A 141 17.37 25.03 4.39
C LYS A 141 17.40 26.18 5.39
N ASP A 142 16.59 27.21 5.15
CA ASP A 142 16.67 28.48 5.88
C ASP A 142 15.88 28.47 7.19
N THR A 143 14.90 27.57 7.30
CA THR A 143 13.97 27.44 8.44
C THR A 143 14.09 26.10 9.16
N ALA A 144 14.96 25.20 8.70
CA ALA A 144 15.17 23.89 9.32
C ALA A 144 15.52 24.00 10.81
N PRO A 145 14.92 23.18 11.68
CA PRO A 145 15.23 23.19 13.10
C PRO A 145 16.67 22.73 13.35
N SER A 146 17.34 23.36 14.33
CA SER A 146 18.66 22.91 14.75
C SER A 146 18.61 21.50 15.37
N LYS A 147 19.56 20.64 14.99
CA LYS A 147 19.69 19.30 15.61
C LYS A 147 19.98 19.44 17.10
N LYS A 148 19.17 18.79 17.94
CA LYS A 148 19.23 18.87 19.42
C LYS A 148 20.04 17.73 20.04
N GLY A 149 20.55 16.82 19.22
CA GLY A 149 21.36 15.67 19.65
C GLY A 149 21.36 14.54 18.63
N LYS A 150 22.10 13.47 18.94
CA LYS A 150 22.30 12.31 18.04
C LYS A 150 21.02 11.57 17.62
N ASN A 151 19.92 11.77 18.37
CA ASN A 151 18.63 11.15 18.11
C ASN A 151 17.66 12.09 17.37
N HIS A 152 18.02 13.36 17.16
CA HIS A 152 17.18 14.32 16.44
C HIS A 152 17.47 14.22 14.94
N CYS A 153 16.56 13.60 14.17
CA CYS A 153 16.70 13.46 12.73
C CYS A 153 16.05 14.65 12.03
N VAL A 154 16.89 15.50 11.45
CA VAL A 154 16.48 16.62 10.58
C VAL A 154 17.10 16.36 9.21
N VAL A 155 16.25 16.26 8.21
CA VAL A 155 16.63 16.13 6.80
C VAL A 155 16.32 17.47 6.14
N VAL A 156 17.34 18.08 5.55
CA VAL A 156 17.27 19.44 5.02
C VAL A 156 17.33 19.34 3.50
N SER A 157 16.41 20.01 2.81
CA SER A 157 16.46 20.13 1.35
C SER A 157 17.50 21.15 0.94
N ASP A 158 18.10 20.95 -0.24
CA ASP A 158 19.05 21.91 -0.82
C ASP A 158 18.36 23.18 -1.34
N ALA A 159 17.04 23.13 -1.54
CA ALA A 159 16.24 24.26 -2.00
C ALA A 159 16.03 25.30 -0.87
N SER A 160 16.19 26.57 -1.22
CA SER A 160 15.91 27.71 -0.34
C SER A 160 14.46 28.14 -0.43
N ALA A 161 13.97 28.83 0.59
CA ALA A 161 12.72 29.56 0.54
C ALA A 161 12.95 30.86 -0.24
N SER A 162 13.20 30.79 -1.56
CA SER A 162 13.28 32.02 -2.35
C SER A 162 11.92 32.71 -2.29
N LEU A 163 11.90 33.95 -1.83
CA LEU A 163 10.73 34.83 -1.83
C LEU A 163 10.47 35.45 -3.21
N ASP A 164 11.38 35.24 -4.15
CA ASP A 164 11.21 35.69 -5.52
C ASP A 164 10.15 34.82 -6.20
N GLU A 165 8.97 35.39 -6.47
CA GLU A 165 7.85 34.72 -7.17
C GLU A 165 8.26 34.18 -8.56
N ASP A 166 9.33 34.74 -9.14
CA ASP A 166 9.90 34.34 -10.43
C ASP A 166 10.98 33.24 -10.32
N ALA A 167 11.34 32.81 -9.10
CA ALA A 167 12.30 31.73 -8.93
C ALA A 167 11.65 30.39 -9.29
N GLU A 168 12.11 29.80 -10.40
CA GLU A 168 11.72 28.48 -10.93
C GLU A 168 11.87 27.33 -9.90
N TYR A 169 12.50 27.57 -8.75
CA TYR A 169 12.82 26.55 -7.73
C TYR A 169 12.50 27.00 -6.29
N SER A 170 11.25 27.36 -6.02
CA SER A 170 10.79 27.51 -4.63
C SER A 170 10.77 26.16 -3.90
N TYR A 171 11.18 26.16 -2.63
CA TYR A 171 11.15 24.96 -1.79
C TYR A 171 9.72 24.37 -1.73
N GLN A 172 9.61 23.09 -2.08
CA GLN A 172 8.41 22.30 -1.85
C GLN A 172 8.75 21.13 -0.96
N ARG A 173 7.96 20.95 0.09
CA ARG A 173 8.19 19.91 1.09
C ARG A 173 7.92 18.52 0.52
N SER A 174 8.85 17.60 0.73
CA SER A 174 8.71 16.20 0.33
C SER A 174 8.48 15.30 1.54
N GLY A 175 7.51 14.39 1.42
CA GLY A 175 7.37 13.27 2.35
C GLY A 175 8.54 12.28 2.21
N LEU A 176 9.05 11.77 3.32
CA LEU A 176 10.25 10.94 3.38
C LEU A 176 9.99 9.54 3.89
N PHE A 177 10.47 8.53 3.15
CA PHE A 177 10.47 7.14 3.60
C PHE A 177 11.73 6.36 3.14
N PRO A 178 12.25 5.40 3.95
CA PRO A 178 11.98 5.24 5.37
C PRO A 178 12.67 6.36 6.16
N TRP A 179 12.14 6.69 7.33
CA TRP A 179 12.75 7.64 8.23
C TRP A 179 13.11 6.98 9.57
N GLY A 180 14.23 7.38 10.17
CA GLY A 180 14.68 6.87 11.45
C GLY A 180 16.19 6.67 11.54
N LYS A 181 16.61 5.86 12.51
CA LYS A 181 18.04 5.57 12.76
C LYS A 181 18.53 4.44 11.85
N LYS A 182 19.78 4.56 11.37
CA LYS A 182 20.52 3.51 10.65
C LYS A 182 21.01 2.41 11.61
N THR A 183 20.11 1.65 12.22
CA THR A 183 20.45 0.57 13.17
C THR A 183 20.36 -0.83 12.58
N GLN A 184 19.75 -0.99 11.40
CA GLN A 184 19.61 -2.28 10.75
C GLN A 184 20.76 -2.51 9.77
N GLN A 185 21.03 -3.77 9.43
CA GLN A 185 22.04 -4.16 8.44
C GLN A 185 21.38 -4.87 7.26
N PHE A 186 21.83 -4.55 6.06
CA PHE A 186 21.39 -5.17 4.82
C PHE A 186 22.58 -5.19 3.84
N GLU A 187 23.00 -6.38 3.41
CA GLU A 187 24.15 -6.57 2.49
C GLU A 187 25.35 -5.71 2.88
N ASP A 188 25.81 -5.88 4.12
CA ASP A 188 26.94 -5.16 4.73
C ASP A 188 26.79 -3.64 4.90
N GLN A 189 25.65 -3.06 4.52
CA GLN A 189 25.36 -1.64 4.69
C GLN A 189 24.42 -1.40 5.87
N LYS A 190 24.66 -0.28 6.59
CA LYS A 190 23.72 0.19 7.62
C LYS A 190 22.55 0.90 6.97
N VAL A 191 21.35 0.45 7.28
CA VAL A 191 20.09 0.94 6.70
C VAL A 191 19.09 1.29 7.80
N VAL A 192 18.07 2.08 7.45
CA VAL A 192 16.95 2.39 8.36
C VAL A 192 15.99 1.22 8.42
N SER A 193 15.66 0.59 7.28
CA SER A 193 14.71 -0.51 7.22
C SER A 193 15.15 -1.58 6.22
N ALA A 194 15.79 -2.64 6.71
CA ALA A 194 16.08 -3.85 5.93
C ALA A 194 14.79 -4.53 5.46
N ARG A 195 13.73 -4.46 6.28
CA ARG A 195 12.41 -5.01 5.94
C ARG A 195 11.81 -4.34 4.71
N ALA A 196 11.81 -3.00 4.66
CA ALA A 196 11.26 -2.27 3.52
C ALA A 196 12.02 -2.60 2.23
N ILE A 197 13.34 -2.73 2.30
CA ILE A 197 14.18 -3.13 1.16
C ILE A 197 13.79 -4.53 0.65
N LYS A 198 13.65 -5.51 1.55
CA LYS A 198 13.23 -6.88 1.18
C LYS A 198 11.86 -6.90 0.53
N HIS A 199 10.90 -6.15 1.05
CA HIS A 199 9.54 -6.10 0.51
C HIS A 199 9.52 -5.52 -0.92
N VAL A 200 10.28 -4.45 -1.18
CA VAL A 200 10.41 -3.87 -2.52
C VAL A 200 11.05 -4.87 -3.49
N ARG A 201 12.15 -5.55 -3.10
CA ARG A 201 12.77 -6.58 -3.94
C ARG A 201 11.82 -7.72 -4.27
N ASN A 202 11.10 -8.23 -3.27
CA ASN A 202 10.12 -9.29 -3.49
C ASN A 202 9.00 -8.85 -4.45
N LEU A 203 8.56 -7.59 -4.41
CA LEU A 203 7.60 -7.07 -5.40
C LEU A 203 8.19 -7.05 -6.82
N VAL A 204 9.47 -6.68 -6.98
CA VAL A 204 10.14 -6.74 -8.28
C VAL A 204 10.21 -8.17 -8.80
N ASP A 205 10.60 -9.11 -7.95
CA ASP A 205 10.68 -10.54 -8.33
C ASP A 205 9.31 -11.08 -8.75
N LEU A 206 8.25 -10.74 -8.01
CA LEU A 206 6.87 -11.12 -8.34
C LEU A 206 6.42 -10.49 -9.66
N HIS A 207 6.76 -9.23 -9.90
CA HIS A 207 6.42 -8.53 -11.15
C HIS A 207 7.12 -9.16 -12.35
N LEU A 208 8.43 -9.32 -12.30
CA LEU A 208 9.24 -9.89 -13.39
C LEU A 208 8.87 -11.35 -13.69
N THR A 209 8.65 -12.15 -12.64
CA THR A 209 8.20 -13.55 -12.81
C THR A 209 6.86 -13.62 -13.53
N SER A 210 5.96 -12.67 -13.27
CA SER A 210 4.63 -12.66 -13.88
C SER A 210 4.67 -12.18 -15.33
N ALA A 211 5.49 -11.17 -15.62
CA ALA A 211 5.73 -10.69 -16.98
C ALA A 211 6.40 -11.76 -17.87
N ALA A 212 7.37 -12.51 -17.34
CA ALA A 212 8.00 -13.61 -18.07
C ALA A 212 7.00 -14.70 -18.47
N LYS A 213 6.09 -15.07 -17.54
CA LYS A 213 5.04 -16.06 -17.81
C LYS A 213 4.04 -15.59 -18.86
N GLU A 214 3.70 -14.30 -18.90
CA GLU A 214 2.81 -13.73 -19.91
C GLU A 214 3.39 -13.87 -21.32
N GLN A 215 4.70 -13.61 -21.50
CA GLN A 215 5.39 -13.77 -22.78
C GLN A 215 5.48 -15.23 -23.25
N GLU A 216 5.64 -16.19 -22.33
CA GLU A 216 5.63 -17.62 -22.66
C GLU A 216 4.26 -18.09 -23.18
N VAL A 217 3.17 -17.55 -22.63
CA VAL A 217 1.81 -17.88 -23.07
C VAL A 217 1.50 -17.29 -24.45
N GLU A 218 1.94 -16.07 -24.75
CA GLU A 218 1.72 -15.44 -26.07
C GLU A 218 2.52 -16.12 -27.20
N SER A 219 3.76 -16.54 -26.90
CA SER A 219 4.63 -17.22 -27.87
C SER A 219 4.24 -18.68 -28.11
N SER A 220 3.56 -19.30 -27.15
CA SER A 220 3.04 -20.66 -27.26
C SER A 220 1.60 -20.64 -27.78
N SER A 221 1.40 -20.60 -29.11
CA SER A 221 0.08 -20.71 -29.78
C SER A 221 -0.67 -22.05 -29.54
N SER A 222 -0.29 -22.79 -28.50
CA SER A 222 -0.78 -24.11 -28.15
C SER A 222 -1.15 -24.15 -26.67
N ASN A 223 -2.41 -23.78 -26.38
CA ASN A 223 -3.29 -24.30 -25.31
C ASN A 223 -2.62 -24.80 -24.00
N SER A 224 -1.63 -24.10 -23.46
CA SER A 224 -0.98 -24.49 -22.22
C SER A 224 -1.69 -23.82 -21.04
N ASN A 225 -2.46 -24.62 -20.31
CA ASN A 225 -3.10 -24.26 -19.05
C ASN A 225 -2.03 -24.04 -17.94
N LEU A 226 -1.16 -23.04 -18.07
CA LEU A 226 -0.27 -22.58 -16.99
C LEU A 226 -0.93 -21.44 -16.20
N LYS A 227 -2.05 -21.80 -15.63
CA LYS A 227 -2.73 -21.06 -14.56
C LYS A 227 -1.97 -21.35 -13.26
N ASN A 228 -1.78 -20.36 -12.38
CA ASN A 228 -1.52 -20.66 -10.96
C ASN A 228 -2.65 -21.57 -10.44
N ASN A 229 -2.56 -22.20 -9.26
CA ASN A 229 -3.63 -23.11 -8.79
C ASN A 229 -5.05 -22.48 -8.82
N ASP A 230 -5.17 -21.14 -8.80
CA ASP A 230 -6.43 -20.38 -8.95
C ASP A 230 -6.61 -19.68 -10.31
N GLY A 231 -5.63 -19.77 -11.21
CA GLY A 231 -5.69 -19.28 -12.56
C GLY A 231 -5.60 -17.78 -12.81
N THR A 232 -5.26 -16.99 -11.79
CA THR A 232 -5.08 -15.54 -11.95
C THR A 232 -3.61 -15.18 -12.27
N LEU A 233 -3.41 -14.24 -13.18
CA LEU A 233 -2.11 -13.63 -13.47
C LEU A 233 -1.91 -12.39 -12.58
N VAL A 234 -0.72 -12.22 -11.99
CA VAL A 234 -0.35 -10.94 -11.37
C VAL A 234 -0.05 -9.96 -12.50
N THR A 235 -0.96 -9.02 -12.71
CA THR A 235 -0.87 -8.02 -13.80
C THR A 235 -0.14 -6.76 -13.36
N SER A 236 -0.09 -6.49 -12.07
CA SER A 236 0.63 -5.33 -11.53
C SER A 236 1.11 -5.55 -10.10
N CYS A 237 2.23 -4.92 -9.78
CA CYS A 237 2.74 -4.79 -8.43
C CYS A 237 2.87 -3.30 -8.11
N MET A 238 2.62 -2.91 -6.86
CA MET A 238 2.63 -1.52 -6.44
C MET A 238 3.28 -1.33 -5.07
N VAL A 239 4.07 -0.26 -4.94
CA VAL A 239 4.37 0.38 -3.66
C VAL A 239 3.49 1.63 -3.54
N LEU A 240 2.64 1.66 -2.51
CA LEU A 240 1.72 2.77 -2.24
C LEU A 240 2.15 3.51 -0.97
N PHE A 241 2.61 4.75 -1.14
CA PHE A 241 2.94 5.63 -0.02
C PHE A 241 1.73 6.46 0.40
N VAL A 242 1.41 6.42 1.69
CA VAL A 242 0.35 7.21 2.31
C VAL A 242 1.01 8.38 3.02
N LEU A 243 0.96 9.58 2.42
CA LEU A 243 1.48 10.79 3.04
C LEU A 243 0.47 11.27 4.06
N ASN A 244 0.73 10.91 5.30
CA ASN A 244 -0.19 11.08 6.41
C ASN A 244 -0.07 12.49 7.03
N ARG A 245 0.04 13.49 6.15
CA ARG A 245 0.20 14.93 6.40
C ARG A 245 -0.11 15.70 5.11
N ALA A 246 -0.71 16.88 5.21
CA ALA A 246 -1.25 17.64 4.05
C ALA A 246 -0.27 18.61 3.39
N ASP A 247 0.87 18.86 4.02
CA ASP A 247 1.84 19.90 3.65
C ASP A 247 2.94 19.40 2.70
N CYS A 248 2.95 18.12 2.35
CA CYS A 248 3.90 17.57 1.38
C CYS A 248 3.33 17.60 -0.04
N LEU A 249 4.05 18.21 -1.00
CA LEU A 249 3.64 18.27 -2.40
C LEU A 249 4.23 17.15 -3.26
N SER A 250 5.20 16.41 -2.71
CA SER A 250 5.82 15.26 -3.34
C SER A 250 6.22 14.21 -2.29
N MET A 251 6.63 13.04 -2.76
CA MET A 251 7.21 11.98 -1.96
C MET A 251 8.57 11.59 -2.52
N ARG A 252 9.57 11.34 -1.68
CA ARG A 252 10.83 10.74 -2.12
C ARG A 252 11.36 9.74 -1.13
N ALA A 253 12.22 8.86 -1.62
CA ALA A 253 13.03 8.05 -0.72
C ALA A 253 13.99 8.94 0.10
N CYS A 254 14.12 8.66 1.39
CA CYS A 254 15.10 9.32 2.27
C CYS A 254 16.50 8.76 2.00
N HIS A 255 17.13 9.16 0.89
CA HIS A 255 18.44 8.67 0.48
C HIS A 255 19.54 9.01 1.50
N GLU A 256 19.40 10.14 2.20
CA GLU A 256 20.28 10.58 3.30
C GLU A 256 20.28 9.54 4.44
N GLY A 257 19.08 9.05 4.78
CA GLY A 257 18.84 8.07 5.82
C GLY A 257 19.00 6.62 5.36
N CYS A 258 18.73 6.29 4.10
CA CYS A 258 18.65 4.92 3.63
C CYS A 258 18.88 4.81 2.11
N GLY A 259 20.07 5.18 1.65
CA GLY A 259 20.47 5.13 0.23
C GLY A 259 20.13 3.81 -0.47
N VAL A 260 20.38 2.67 0.19
CA VAL A 260 20.01 1.34 -0.34
C VAL A 260 18.52 1.25 -0.69
N PHE A 261 17.63 1.73 0.19
CA PHE A 261 16.19 1.72 -0.11
C PHE A 261 15.86 2.63 -1.29
N ALA A 262 16.49 3.80 -1.39
CA ALA A 262 16.27 4.71 -2.51
C ALA A 262 16.65 4.07 -3.85
N THR A 263 17.81 3.42 -3.91
CA THR A 263 18.25 2.66 -5.08
C THR A 263 17.30 1.52 -5.43
N GLU A 264 16.86 0.73 -4.44
CA GLU A 264 15.96 -0.41 -4.67
C GLU A 264 14.54 0.03 -5.08
N LEU A 265 14.04 1.15 -4.55
CA LEU A 265 12.76 1.73 -4.98
C LEU A 265 12.83 2.22 -6.43
N LYS A 266 13.95 2.83 -6.84
CA LYS A 266 14.17 3.23 -8.24
C LYS A 266 14.23 2.03 -9.18
N LYS A 267 14.98 0.99 -8.81
CA LYS A 267 15.01 -0.27 -9.55
C LYS A 267 13.62 -0.87 -9.70
N ALA A 268 12.79 -0.80 -8.67
CA ALA A 268 11.42 -1.28 -8.76
C ALA A 268 10.58 -0.50 -9.77
N ALA A 269 10.66 0.83 -9.74
CA ALA A 269 10.00 1.68 -10.74
C ALA A 269 10.49 1.37 -12.17
N ASP A 270 11.81 1.23 -12.35
CA ASP A 270 12.41 0.90 -13.65
C ASP A 270 12.02 -0.50 -14.16
N ALA A 271 11.76 -1.43 -13.25
CA ALA A 271 11.28 -2.77 -13.57
C ALA A 271 9.79 -2.81 -13.93
N GLY A 272 9.04 -1.70 -13.79
CA GLY A 272 7.60 -1.65 -14.08
C GLY A 272 6.68 -1.79 -12.85
N VAL A 273 7.24 -1.89 -11.64
CA VAL A 273 6.44 -1.82 -10.40
C VAL A 273 5.88 -0.41 -10.27
N LEU A 274 4.58 -0.28 -10.08
CA LEU A 274 3.93 1.01 -9.87
C LEU A 274 4.42 1.60 -8.53
N VAL A 275 4.94 2.81 -8.57
CA VAL A 275 5.27 3.56 -7.35
C VAL A 275 4.38 4.79 -7.30
N ARG A 276 3.48 4.83 -6.32
CA ARG A 276 2.45 5.86 -6.19
C ARG A 276 2.36 6.39 -4.79
N SER A 277 1.82 7.59 -4.68
CA SER A 277 1.59 8.24 -3.40
C SER A 277 0.35 9.08 -3.41
N PHE A 278 -0.38 9.11 -2.30
CA PHE A 278 -1.47 10.05 -2.09
C PHE A 278 -1.31 10.77 -0.76
N ARG A 279 -1.91 11.95 -0.70
CA ARG A 279 -1.87 12.83 0.46
C ARG A 279 -3.13 12.73 1.28
N VAL A 280 -2.98 12.92 2.59
CA VAL A 280 -4.07 12.90 3.55
C VAL A 280 -4.13 14.22 4.29
N LYS A 281 -5.30 14.84 4.26
CA LYS A 281 -5.62 16.01 5.07
C LYS A 281 -6.44 15.61 6.27
N TRP A 282 -5.96 15.98 7.46
CA TRP A 282 -6.65 15.76 8.72
C TRP A 282 -7.36 17.00 9.20
N THR A 283 -8.40 16.78 10.00
CA THR A 283 -9.11 17.82 10.75
C THR A 283 -8.88 17.63 12.24
N THR A 284 -9.14 18.68 13.02
CA THR A 284 -9.06 18.67 14.48
C THR A 284 -10.04 17.69 15.11
N GLU A 285 -11.11 17.32 14.41
CA GLU A 285 -12.09 16.32 14.83
C GLU A 285 -11.64 14.88 14.54
N GLY A 286 -10.46 14.69 13.94
CA GLY A 286 -9.93 13.37 13.63
C GLY A 286 -10.47 12.77 12.33
N LEU A 287 -11.09 13.56 11.46
CA LEU A 287 -11.49 13.11 10.12
C LEU A 287 -10.31 13.22 9.14
N ALA A 288 -10.17 12.21 8.28
CA ALA A 288 -9.19 12.15 7.21
C ALA A 288 -9.86 12.33 5.84
N TYR A 289 -9.22 13.10 4.98
CA TYR A 289 -9.64 13.34 3.60
C TYR A 289 -8.52 12.91 2.64
N PHE A 290 -8.91 12.24 1.56
CA PHE A 290 -8.04 12.03 0.41
C PHE A 290 -7.79 13.38 -0.25
N ASP A 291 -6.53 13.82 -0.24
CA ASP A 291 -6.11 15.14 -0.71
C ASP A 291 -5.27 15.05 -1.99
N GLY A 292 -5.61 14.06 -2.83
CA GLY A 292 -5.03 13.89 -4.16
C GLY A 292 -3.79 13.00 -4.22
N ILE A 293 -3.48 12.58 -5.45
CA ILE A 293 -2.23 11.93 -5.80
C ILE A 293 -1.11 12.97 -5.77
N VAL A 294 0.04 12.57 -5.25
CA VAL A 294 1.26 13.40 -5.28
C VAL A 294 2.36 12.67 -6.02
N PRO A 295 3.24 13.37 -6.74
CA PRO A 295 4.34 12.75 -7.47
C PRO A 295 5.36 12.09 -6.53
N VAL A 296 5.93 10.98 -7.00
CA VAL A 296 7.10 10.33 -6.39
C VAL A 296 8.35 10.80 -7.13
N ASP A 297 9.21 11.53 -6.43
CA ASP A 297 10.45 12.07 -6.94
C ASP A 297 11.60 11.06 -6.79
N PHE A 298 12.21 10.73 -7.94
CA PHE A 298 13.36 9.86 -8.06
C PHE A 298 14.66 10.60 -8.41
N SER A 299 14.63 11.93 -8.57
CA SER A 299 15.79 12.72 -9.02
C SER A 299 16.98 12.63 -8.06
N LYS A 300 16.74 12.41 -6.76
CA LYS A 300 17.78 12.34 -5.72
C LYS A 300 18.30 10.92 -5.43
N THR A 301 18.07 9.95 -6.31
CA THR A 301 18.65 8.62 -6.13
C THR A 301 20.13 8.62 -6.51
N ILE A 302 20.98 8.12 -5.61
CA ILE A 302 22.41 7.91 -5.89
C ILE A 302 22.51 6.80 -6.95
N THR A 303 22.96 7.17 -8.15
CA THR A 303 23.40 6.24 -9.20
C THR A 303 24.74 5.63 -8.87
#